data_AF-A0A956F832-F1
#
_entry.id   AF-A0A956F832-F1
#
_cell.length_a   1.000
_cell.length_b   1.000
_cell.length_c   1.000
_cell.angle_alpha   90.00
_cell.angle_beta   90.00
_cell.angle_gamma   90.00
#
_symmetry.space_group_name_H-M   'P 1'
#
loop_
_entity.id
_entity.type
_entity.pdbx_description
1 polymer ?
#
loop_
_entity_poly.entity_id
_entity_poly.type
_entity_poly.pdbx_seq_one_letter_code
_entity_poly.pdbx_strand_id
1 'polypeptide(L)'
;MLRGSPEHTREAALGSVAGLDPSRVLWVGEPDEQDRIPALPPGRVTTMLGRSFDAVVLDGHPGIDADALGAAHGLVWGGGLFVLRRAAPGTVPPRASQARLAAFPHDPDEVGARFEAWVERALARA
;
A
#
# COMPACT_ATOMS: atom_id res chain seq x y z
N MET A 1 1.11 6.39 -7.95
CA MET A 1 -0.08 5.85 -7.26
C MET A 1 -1.10 5.40 -8.29
N LEU A 2 -1.74 4.25 -8.09
CA LEU A 2 -2.74 3.67 -8.99
C LEU A 2 -4.11 3.65 -8.32
N ARG A 3 -5.14 4.09 -9.04
CA ARG A 3 -6.53 4.16 -8.58
C ARG A 3 -7.41 3.31 -9.49
N GLY A 4 -8.35 2.54 -8.94
CA GLY A 4 -9.28 1.74 -9.73
C GLY A 4 -9.79 0.54 -8.96
N SER A 5 -10.17 -0.53 -9.68
CA SER A 5 -10.47 -1.82 -9.06
C SER A 5 -9.18 -2.53 -8.62
N PRO A 6 -9.26 -3.50 -7.68
CA PRO A 6 -8.13 -4.34 -7.30
C PRO A 6 -7.41 -4.94 -8.50
N GLU A 7 -8.17 -5.52 -9.44
CA GLU A 7 -7.63 -6.22 -10.61
C GLU A 7 -6.89 -5.26 -11.54
N HIS A 8 -7.49 -4.10 -11.83
CA HIS A 8 -6.91 -3.11 -12.73
C HIS A 8 -5.62 -2.50 -12.14
N THR A 9 -5.66 -2.14 -10.85
CA THR A 9 -4.48 -1.57 -10.18
C THR A 9 -3.37 -2.61 -9.99
N ARG A 10 -3.71 -3.88 -9.78
CA ARG A 10 -2.75 -4.99 -9.76
C ARG A 10 -2.04 -5.14 -11.09
N GLU A 11 -2.79 -5.19 -12.20
CA GLU A 11 -2.21 -5.31 -13.54
C GLU A 11 -1.29 -4.14 -13.87
N ALA A 12 -1.72 -2.91 -13.61
CA ALA A 12 -0.92 -1.71 -13.82
C ALA A 12 0.34 -1.67 -12.92
N ALA A 13 0.26 -2.16 -11.68
CA ALA A 13 1.42 -2.27 -10.79
C ALA A 13 2.43 -3.29 -11.31
N LEU A 14 1.97 -4.47 -11.74
CA LEU A 14 2.82 -5.49 -12.36
C LEU A 14 3.48 -4.96 -13.63
N GLY A 15 2.76 -4.22 -14.47
CA GLY A 15 3.31 -3.56 -15.66
C GLY A 15 4.41 -2.55 -15.32
N SER A 16 4.27 -1.82 -14.21
CA SER A 16 5.24 -0.81 -13.77
C SER A 16 6.57 -1.40 -13.31
N VAL A 17 6.59 -2.68 -12.91
CA VAL A 17 7.78 -3.37 -12.38
C VAL A 17 8.28 -4.52 -13.26
N ALA A 18 7.63 -4.77 -14.41
CA ALA A 18 7.92 -5.91 -15.29
C ALA A 18 9.36 -5.96 -15.84
N GLY A 19 10.07 -4.82 -15.88
CA GLY A 19 11.46 -4.74 -16.33
C GLY A 19 12.51 -4.89 -15.23
N LEU A 20 12.09 -5.05 -13.97
CA LEU A 20 12.98 -5.19 -12.82
C LEU A 20 13.22 -6.66 -12.49
N ASP A 21 14.34 -6.96 -11.84
CA ASP A 21 14.57 -8.29 -11.25
C ASP A 21 13.49 -8.56 -10.18
N PRO A 22 12.66 -9.62 -10.30
CA PRO A 22 11.67 -9.99 -9.27
C PRO A 22 12.30 -10.17 -7.88
N SER A 23 13.56 -10.61 -7.87
CA SER A 23 14.60 -10.37 -6.87
C SER A 23 14.44 -9.22 -5.88
N ARG A 24 14.24 -8.08 -6.52
CA ARG A 24 14.45 -6.72 -6.01
C ARG A 24 13.16 -5.92 -6.04
N VAL A 25 12.03 -6.60 -6.21
CA VAL A 25 10.71 -6.03 -6.08
C VAL A 25 10.00 -6.69 -4.90
N LEU A 26 9.38 -5.88 -4.06
CA LEU A 26 8.57 -6.36 -2.94
C LEU A 26 7.09 -6.07 -3.19
N TRP A 27 6.25 -7.09 -3.09
CA TRP A 27 4.80 -6.92 -3.07
C TRP A 27 4.28 -7.02 -1.64
N VAL A 28 3.69 -5.94 -1.14
CA VAL A 28 3.09 -5.86 0.20
C VAL A 28 1.57 -5.89 0.04
N GLY A 29 0.99 -7.08 0.21
CA GLY A 29 -0.40 -7.39 -0.08
C GLY A 29 -0.67 -8.87 0.19
N GLU A 30 -1.88 -9.35 -0.11
CA GLU A 30 -2.20 -10.77 0.08
C GLU A 30 -1.33 -11.64 -0.85
N PRO A 31 -0.71 -12.74 -0.34
CA PRO A 31 0.24 -13.52 -1.15
C PRO A 31 -0.35 -14.23 -2.37
N ASP A 32 -1.65 -14.51 -2.36
CA ASP A 32 -2.38 -15.16 -3.46
C ASP A 32 -2.82 -14.17 -4.55
N GLU A 33 -2.54 -12.89 -4.37
CA GLU A 33 -2.95 -11.85 -5.31
C GLU A 33 -2.18 -11.91 -6.64
N GLN A 34 -0.93 -12.36 -6.62
CA GLN A 34 -0.09 -12.55 -7.81
C GLN A 34 1.07 -13.52 -7.50
N ASP A 35 1.59 -14.17 -8.54
CA ASP A 35 2.58 -15.25 -8.45
C ASP A 35 3.96 -14.90 -9.03
N ARG A 36 4.15 -13.66 -9.48
CA ARG A 36 5.34 -13.21 -10.23
C ARG A 36 6.44 -12.64 -9.35
N ILE A 37 6.07 -12.06 -8.22
CA ILE A 37 6.93 -11.27 -7.34
C ILE A 37 6.79 -11.81 -5.91
N PRO A 38 7.88 -11.86 -5.12
CA PRO A 38 7.78 -12.17 -3.70
C PRO A 38 6.78 -11.26 -2.97
N ALA A 39 5.77 -11.88 -2.37
CA ALA A 39 4.71 -11.18 -1.66
C ALA A 39 4.71 -11.48 -0.16
N LEU A 40 4.26 -10.50 0.63
CA LEU A 40 3.99 -10.67 2.06
C LEU A 40 2.82 -9.78 2.50
N PRO A 41 2.06 -10.21 3.52
CA PRO A 41 0.95 -9.41 4.03
C PRO A 41 1.45 -8.12 4.70
N PRO A 42 0.68 -7.02 4.69
CA PRO A 42 1.08 -5.73 5.25
C PRO A 42 1.62 -5.80 6.68
N GLY A 43 0.99 -6.60 7.56
CA GLY A 43 1.42 -6.79 8.95
C GLY A 43 2.79 -7.46 9.13
N ARG A 44 3.45 -7.88 8.05
CA ARG A 44 4.79 -8.49 8.06
C ARG A 44 5.84 -7.63 7.39
N VAL A 45 5.52 -6.43 6.89
CA VAL A 45 6.50 -5.58 6.19
C VAL A 45 7.69 -5.20 7.05
N THR A 46 7.49 -5.09 8.37
CA THR A 46 8.57 -4.79 9.31
C THR A 46 9.63 -5.89 9.41
N THR A 47 9.33 -7.12 8.98
CA THR A 47 10.34 -8.19 8.91
C THR A 47 11.36 -7.98 7.78
N MET A 48 11.11 -7.03 6.89
CA MET A 48 12.01 -6.67 5.79
C MET A 48 12.89 -5.46 6.12
N LEU A 49 12.79 -4.86 7.31
CA LEU A 49 13.60 -3.72 7.71
C LEU A 49 15.11 -4.04 7.63
N GLY A 50 15.90 -3.01 7.28
CA GLY A 50 17.34 -3.15 7.00
C GLY A 50 17.64 -3.69 5.59
N ARG A 51 16.62 -3.98 4.79
CA ARG A 51 16.74 -4.30 3.37
C ARG A 51 16.29 -3.11 2.52
N SER A 52 16.65 -3.16 1.23
CA SER A 52 16.22 -2.16 0.27
C SER A 52 15.99 -2.79 -1.10
N PHE A 53 14.95 -2.34 -1.78
CA PHE A 53 14.40 -2.87 -3.03
C PHE A 53 14.36 -1.79 -4.10
N ASP A 54 14.42 -2.21 -5.36
CA ASP A 54 14.36 -1.29 -6.51
C ASP A 54 12.92 -0.81 -6.72
N ALA A 55 11.95 -1.64 -6.35
CA ALA A 55 10.56 -1.24 -6.25
C ALA A 55 9.82 -1.91 -5.09
N VAL A 56 8.84 -1.20 -4.54
CA VAL A 56 7.89 -1.74 -3.54
C VAL A 56 6.48 -1.39 -3.98
N VAL A 57 5.63 -2.41 -4.10
CA VAL A 57 4.20 -2.28 -4.36
C VAL A 57 3.46 -2.49 -3.06
N LEU A 58 2.59 -1.54 -2.67
CA LEU A 58 1.75 -1.65 -1.48
C LEU A 58 0.26 -1.68 -1.88
N ASP A 59 -0.44 -2.71 -1.44
CA ASP A 59 -1.89 -2.81 -1.57
C ASP A 59 -2.60 -2.07 -0.44
N GLY A 60 -3.28 -0.97 -0.78
CA GLY A 60 -4.13 -0.19 0.10
C GLY A 60 -5.63 -0.47 -0.05
N HIS A 61 -6.07 -1.44 -0.88
CA HIS A 61 -7.48 -1.78 -1.05
C HIS A 61 -8.18 -2.26 0.23
N PRO A 62 -7.53 -3.05 1.13
CA PRO A 62 -8.08 -3.37 2.45
C PRO A 62 -8.15 -2.18 3.41
N GLY A 63 -7.80 -0.97 2.95
CA GLY A 63 -7.62 0.25 3.71
C GLY A 63 -6.15 0.48 4.07
N ILE A 64 -5.70 1.72 3.91
CA ILE A 64 -4.29 2.10 4.11
C ILE A 64 -3.90 1.95 5.57
N ASP A 65 -2.91 1.10 5.83
CA ASP A 65 -2.23 1.00 7.12
C ASP A 65 -1.04 1.97 7.15
N ALA A 66 -1.03 2.89 8.12
CA ALA A 66 -0.03 3.94 8.22
C ALA A 66 1.39 3.39 8.52
N ASP A 67 1.48 2.38 9.38
CA ASP A 67 2.75 1.75 9.74
C ASP A 67 3.30 0.96 8.56
N ALA A 68 2.41 0.22 7.86
CA ALA A 68 2.81 -0.51 6.67
C ALA A 68 3.26 0.42 5.54
N LEU A 69 2.57 1.55 5.35
CA LEU A 69 2.96 2.59 4.38
C LEU A 69 4.33 3.16 4.69
N GLY A 70 4.58 3.55 5.94
CA GLY A 70 5.86 4.11 6.36
C GLY A 70 7.01 3.12 6.20
N ALA A 71 6.82 1.88 6.66
CA ALA A 71 7.81 0.83 6.52
C ALA A 71 8.07 0.49 5.04
N ALA A 72 7.02 0.28 4.23
CA ALA A 72 7.16 -0.07 2.82
C ALA A 72 7.89 1.03 2.02
N HIS A 73 7.58 2.30 2.28
CA HIS A 73 8.28 3.41 1.64
C HIS A 73 9.77 3.44 2.02
N GLY A 74 10.11 3.19 3.28
CA GLY A 74 11.49 3.15 3.76
C GLY A 74 12.34 2.01 3.19
N LEU A 75 11.72 1.04 2.52
CA LEU A 75 12.41 -0.08 1.86
C LEU A 75 12.82 0.25 0.41
N VAL A 76 12.48 1.41 -0.15
CA VAL A 76 12.80 1.76 -1.54
C VAL A 76 14.18 2.43 -1.60
N TRP A 77 15.05 1.97 -2.50
CA TRP A 77 16.32 2.65 -2.79
C TRP A 77 16.11 4.07 -3.32
N GLY A 78 17.09 4.95 -3.14
CA GLY A 78 17.10 6.24 -3.82
C GLY A 78 17.04 6.05 -5.35
N GLY A 79 16.03 6.65 -5.99
CA GLY A 79 15.75 6.47 -7.42
C GLY A 79 14.90 5.25 -7.78
N GLY A 80 14.47 4.46 -6.78
CA GLY A 80 13.55 3.34 -6.95
C GLY A 80 12.09 3.78 -7.08
N LEU A 81 11.21 2.79 -7.22
CA LEU A 81 9.78 3.00 -7.47
C LEU A 81 8.92 2.54 -6.28
N PHE A 82 8.08 3.46 -5.77
CA PHE A 82 7.03 3.11 -4.82
C PHE A 82 5.66 3.14 -5.50
N VAL A 83 4.95 2.01 -5.51
CA VAL A 83 3.61 1.89 -6.11
C VAL A 83 2.56 1.64 -5.04
N LEU A 84 1.82 2.68 -4.68
CA LEU A 84 0.59 2.53 -3.88
C LEU A 84 -0.61 2.23 -4.79
N ARG A 85 -1.30 1.12 -4.51
CA ARG A 85 -2.57 0.72 -5.15
C ARG A 85 -3.74 1.02 -4.21
N ARG A 86 -4.84 1.56 -4.72
CA ARG A 86 -6.05 1.81 -3.92
C ARG A 86 -7.32 1.91 -4.75
N ALA A 87 -8.45 1.86 -4.04
CA ALA A 87 -9.77 2.13 -4.60
C ALA A 87 -9.90 3.57 -5.10
N ALA A 88 -10.89 3.78 -5.98
CA ALA A 88 -11.22 5.10 -6.51
C ALA A 88 -11.58 6.09 -5.38
N PRO A 89 -11.32 7.40 -5.56
CA PRO A 89 -11.67 8.41 -4.57
C PRO A 89 -13.17 8.37 -4.23
N GLY A 90 -13.50 8.56 -2.96
CA GLY A 90 -14.88 8.48 -2.47
C GLY A 90 -15.34 7.08 -2.07
N THR A 91 -14.53 6.04 -2.31
CA THR A 91 -14.78 4.71 -1.74
C THR A 91 -14.64 4.75 -0.23
N VAL A 92 -15.58 4.15 0.50
CA VAL A 92 -15.55 4.09 1.96
C VAL A 92 -14.60 2.96 2.39
N PRO A 93 -13.58 3.24 3.24
CA PRO A 93 -12.68 2.21 3.75
C PRO A 93 -13.44 1.12 4.51
N PRO A 94 -12.96 -0.14 4.50
CA PRO A 94 -13.52 -1.18 5.37
C PRO A 94 -13.42 -0.80 6.84
N ARG A 95 -14.45 -1.14 7.66
CA ARG A 95 -14.45 -0.86 9.12
C ARG A 95 -13.19 -1.35 9.84
N ALA A 96 -12.65 -2.50 9.43
CA ALA A 96 -11.43 -3.06 10.01
C ALA A 96 -10.22 -2.12 9.87
N SER A 97 -10.11 -1.39 8.76
CA SER A 97 -9.04 -0.40 8.56
C SER A 97 -9.24 0.85 9.40
N GLN A 98 -10.49 1.31 9.53
CA GLN A 98 -10.85 2.44 10.38
C GLN A 98 -10.54 2.12 11.85
N ALA A 99 -10.78 0.88 12.28
CA ALA A 99 -10.48 0.43 13.64
C ALA A 99 -8.99 0.42 13.97
N ARG A 100 -8.09 0.17 13.01
CA ARG A 100 -6.63 0.28 13.22
C ARG A 100 -6.18 1.71 13.47
N LEU A 101 -6.92 2.69 12.95
CA LEU A 101 -6.61 4.13 13.06
C LEU A 101 -7.35 4.81 14.21
N ALA A 102 -8.39 4.17 14.74
CA ALA A 102 -9.15 4.67 15.87
C ALA A 102 -8.28 4.66 17.13
N ALA A 103 -8.18 5.80 17.79
CA ALA A 103 -7.52 5.95 19.06
C ALA A 103 -8.51 6.53 20.06
N PHE A 104 -8.47 6.07 21.32
CA PHE A 104 -9.33 6.58 22.38
C PHE A 104 -9.26 8.12 22.45
N PRO A 105 -10.40 8.84 22.58
CA PRO A 105 -11.76 8.34 22.82
C PRO A 105 -12.58 8.06 21.54
N HIS A 106 -11.97 8.02 20.37
CA HIS A 106 -12.68 7.92 19.10
C HIS A 106 -12.99 6.49 18.66
N ASP A 107 -14.17 6.29 18.09
CA ASP A 107 -14.60 5.03 17.48
C ASP A 107 -14.24 4.95 15.99
N PRO A 108 -14.19 3.73 15.39
CA PRO A 108 -13.88 3.55 13.97
C PRO A 108 -14.78 4.37 13.03
N ASP A 109 -16.07 4.45 13.33
CA ASP A 109 -17.04 5.22 12.55
C ASP A 109 -16.76 6.72 12.59
N GLU A 110 -16.19 7.21 13.70
CA GLU A 110 -15.77 8.59 13.85
C GLU A 110 -14.48 8.90 13.10
N VAL A 111 -13.64 7.92 12.78
CA VAL A 111 -12.48 8.09 11.88
C VAL A 111 -12.97 8.20 10.44
N GLY A 112 -13.80 7.25 10.01
CA GLY A 112 -14.35 7.17 8.66
C GLY A 112 -13.26 7.19 7.58
N ALA A 113 -13.43 8.01 6.55
CA ALA A 113 -12.50 8.11 5.41
C ALA A 113 -11.42 9.20 5.57
N ARG A 114 -11.25 9.80 6.76
CA ARG A 114 -10.38 10.98 6.95
C ARG A 114 -8.92 10.72 6.58
N PHE A 115 -8.37 9.59 7.01
CA PHE A 115 -6.97 9.25 6.73
C PHE A 115 -6.74 9.01 5.24
N GLU A 116 -7.61 8.26 4.57
CA GLU A 116 -7.52 8.07 3.13
C GLU A 116 -7.62 9.38 2.35
N ALA A 117 -8.54 10.26 2.74
CA ALA A 117 -8.67 11.58 2.13
C ALA A 117 -7.44 12.45 2.40
N TRP A 118 -6.81 12.31 3.57
CA TRP A 118 -5.55 12.98 3.86
C TRP A 118 -4.40 12.46 2.98
N VAL A 119 -4.25 11.14 2.83
CA VAL A 119 -3.22 10.53 1.95
C VAL A 119 -3.39 11.02 0.52
N GLU A 120 -4.63 11.05 0.00
CA GLU A 120 -4.93 11.58 -1.33
C GLU A 120 -4.49 13.03 -1.51
N ARG A 121 -4.84 13.89 -0.54
CA ARG A 121 -4.41 15.30 -0.56
C ARG A 121 -2.91 15.46 -0.41
N ALA A 122 -2.25 14.61 0.37
CA ALA A 122 -0.81 14.66 0.58
C ALA A 122 -0.08 14.31 -0.72
N LEU A 123 -0.46 13.21 -1.37
CA LEU A 123 0.15 12.75 -2.62
C LEU A 123 -0.16 13.64 -3.82
N ALA A 124 -1.27 14.37 -3.82
CA ALA A 124 -1.56 15.36 -4.87
C ALA A 124 -0.64 16.60 -4.83
N ARG A 125 0.15 16.77 -3.76
CA ARG A 125 1.07 17.90 -3.58
C ARG A 125 2.55 17.51 -3.72
N ALA A 126 2.84 16.22 -3.78
CA ALA A 126 4.19 15.68 -3.92
C ALA A 126 4.56 15.56 -5.41
#